data_AF-A0A354IEY4-F1
#
_entry.id   AF-A0A354IEY4-F1
#
_cell.length_a   1.000
_cell.length_b   1.000
_cell.length_c   1.000
_cell.angle_alpha   90.00
_cell.angle_beta   90.00
_cell.angle_gamma   90.00
#
_symmetry.space_group_name_H-M   'P 1'
#
loop_
_entity.id
_entity.type
_entity.pdbx_description
1 polymer ?
#
loop_
_entity_poly.entity_id
_entity_poly.type
_entity_poly.pdbx_seq_one_letter_code
_entity_poly.pdbx_strand_id
1 'polypeptide(L)'
;MSKQLDCEIVRDLLPSYVDGQTSNVTNTAIKEHISACHDCADALRRMKEPEKDILSQKKEIDYLKKVKRSKRLTAWITAAATLLIGLIVVGLRVFVHGTAANFNAHAVNVQVEGDVVYVSGNLVSSGEGVARVTFAEKDGVVDIQLFTAPIMPFNRGSFSETYTAKSNAVKAVTSGDLVLWENGETISNIAGRLYAAKNPYIGDMPANQIIANVIGIGERYGTYKNELQTSEEPYGWVIILDDPVDPSHETKNRQRMCSDACLMIAAVDNLGTVTWRYENGSGLQEYTITEKEASEIAGADIKSFAGSASGMQNLVEIVR
;
A
#
# COMPACT_ATOMS: atom_id res chain seq x y z
N MET A 1 97.48 41.91 -32.95
CA MET A 1 96.66 42.59 -31.93
C MET A 1 95.28 41.97 -31.95
N SER A 2 94.95 41.09 -31.00
CA SER A 2 93.57 40.61 -30.82
C SER A 2 92.78 41.71 -30.12
N LYS A 3 91.82 42.32 -30.82
CA LYS A 3 90.83 43.23 -30.21
C LYS A 3 89.92 42.39 -29.32
N GLN A 4 90.08 42.46 -28.01
CA GLN A 4 89.08 41.93 -27.09
C GLN A 4 87.86 42.85 -27.10
N LEU A 5 86.67 42.27 -27.21
CA LEU A 5 85.40 43.01 -27.07
C LEU A 5 85.21 43.43 -25.61
N ASP A 6 84.67 44.62 -25.41
CA ASP A 6 84.29 45.11 -24.09
C ASP A 6 83.06 44.37 -23.56
N CYS A 7 83.03 44.18 -22.23
CA CYS A 7 81.94 43.43 -21.57
C CYS A 7 80.56 44.04 -21.84
N GLU A 8 80.47 45.37 -21.96
CA GLU A 8 79.21 46.08 -22.25
C GLU A 8 78.64 45.68 -23.60
N ILE A 9 79.48 45.65 -24.63
CA ILE A 9 79.10 45.23 -25.99
C ILE A 9 78.66 43.77 -26.01
N VAL A 10 79.37 42.90 -25.29
CA VAL A 10 78.99 41.48 -25.20
C VAL A 10 77.64 41.33 -24.53
N ARG A 11 77.38 42.02 -23.41
CA ARG A 11 76.10 41.95 -22.68
C ARG A 11 74.92 42.43 -23.52
N ASP A 12 75.08 43.51 -24.27
CA ASP A 12 74.01 44.02 -25.16
C ASP A 12 73.67 43.04 -26.29
N LEU A 13 74.67 42.27 -26.75
CA LEU A 13 74.50 41.28 -27.82
C LEU A 13 74.07 39.89 -27.32
N LEU A 14 74.13 39.62 -26.00
CA LEU A 14 73.77 38.31 -25.43
C LEU A 14 72.33 37.87 -25.76
N PRO A 15 71.29 38.72 -25.66
CA PRO A 15 69.92 38.31 -26.00
C PRO A 15 69.81 37.86 -27.47
N SER A 16 70.31 38.67 -28.41
CA SER A 16 70.31 38.33 -29.83
C SER A 16 71.17 37.11 -30.16
N TYR A 17 72.24 36.87 -29.39
CA TYR A 17 73.06 35.67 -29.48
C TYR A 17 72.34 34.40 -28.98
N VAL A 18 71.57 34.50 -27.89
CA VAL A 18 70.73 33.40 -27.38
C VAL A 18 69.62 33.06 -28.39
N ASP A 19 69.06 34.07 -29.04
CA ASP A 19 68.02 33.91 -30.08
C ASP A 19 68.59 33.49 -31.46
N GLY A 20 69.91 33.35 -31.59
CA GLY A 20 70.57 32.88 -32.82
C GLY A 20 70.60 33.89 -33.98
N GLN A 21 70.41 35.18 -33.70
CA GLN A 21 70.27 36.25 -34.71
C GLN A 21 71.59 37.00 -35.00
N THR A 22 72.71 36.58 -34.40
CA THR A 22 74.03 37.19 -34.58
C THR A 22 74.85 36.52 -35.69
N SER A 23 75.69 37.31 -36.37
CA SER A 23 76.56 36.81 -37.45
C SER A 23 77.61 35.82 -36.93
N ASN A 24 78.14 34.96 -37.80
CA ASN A 24 79.18 33.98 -37.44
C ASN A 24 80.46 34.63 -36.87
N VAL A 25 80.84 35.80 -37.38
CA VAL A 25 82.01 36.55 -36.86
C VAL A 25 81.75 37.03 -35.44
N THR A 26 80.55 37.55 -35.18
CA THR A 26 80.10 37.98 -33.85
C THR A 26 80.01 36.81 -32.87
N ASN A 27 79.54 35.64 -33.32
CA ASN A 27 79.43 34.42 -32.52
C ASN A 27 80.79 33.93 -32.02
N THR A 28 81.82 33.94 -32.87
CA THR A 28 83.17 33.53 -32.49
C THR A 28 83.76 34.50 -31.47
N ALA A 29 83.61 35.81 -31.69
CA ALA A 29 84.13 36.82 -30.77
C ALA A 29 83.43 36.80 -29.40
N ILE A 30 82.11 36.57 -29.36
CA ILE A 30 81.35 36.39 -28.11
C ILE A 30 81.82 35.13 -27.37
N LYS A 31 82.03 34.01 -28.08
CA LYS A 31 82.53 32.75 -27.47
C LYS A 31 83.92 32.89 -26.87
N GLU A 32 84.82 33.56 -27.57
CA GLU A 32 86.19 33.85 -27.07
C GLU A 32 86.17 34.78 -25.85
N HIS A 33 85.25 35.75 -25.80
CA HIS A 33 85.13 36.63 -24.65
C HIS A 33 84.53 35.89 -23.44
N ILE A 34 83.48 35.10 -23.64
CA ILE A 34 82.81 34.35 -22.58
C ILE A 34 83.73 33.28 -21.96
N SER A 35 84.66 32.70 -22.74
CA SER A 35 85.63 31.75 -22.18
C SER A 35 86.67 32.41 -21.26
N ALA A 36 86.87 33.73 -21.39
CA ALA A 36 87.81 34.50 -20.58
C ALA A 36 87.14 35.37 -19.49
N CYS A 37 85.82 35.61 -19.56
CA CYS A 37 85.07 36.48 -18.65
C CYS A 37 83.94 35.74 -17.92
N HIS A 38 84.13 35.53 -16.61
CA HIS A 38 83.16 34.85 -15.74
C HIS A 38 81.79 35.57 -15.69
N ASP A 39 81.79 36.89 -15.65
CA ASP A 39 80.56 37.68 -15.51
C ASP A 39 79.63 37.56 -16.73
N CYS A 40 80.20 37.57 -17.93
CA CYS A 40 79.44 37.38 -19.17
C CYS A 40 78.99 35.92 -19.36
N ALA A 41 79.78 34.95 -18.87
CA ALA A 41 79.39 33.54 -18.85
C ALA A 41 78.18 33.29 -17.94
N ASP A 42 78.17 33.89 -16.75
CA ASP A 42 77.06 33.80 -15.82
C ASP A 42 75.80 34.49 -16.34
N ALA A 43 75.93 35.64 -17.02
CA ALA A 43 74.81 36.31 -17.67
C ALA A 43 74.16 35.43 -18.75
N LEU A 44 74.97 34.80 -19.62
CA LEU A 44 74.48 33.85 -20.61
C LEU A 44 73.78 32.64 -19.97
N ARG A 45 74.32 32.13 -18.85
CA ARG A 45 73.73 31.00 -18.12
C ARG A 45 72.34 31.35 -17.58
N ARG A 46 72.18 32.53 -16.97
CA ARG A 46 70.89 33.00 -16.44
C ARG A 46 69.83 33.19 -17.54
N MET A 47 70.23 33.65 -18.73
CA MET A 47 69.32 33.80 -19.87
C MET A 47 68.92 32.46 -20.51
N LYS A 48 69.75 31.42 -20.37
CA LYS A 48 69.47 30.05 -20.84
C LYS A 48 68.75 29.18 -19.80
N GLU A 49 68.62 29.64 -18.56
CA GLU A 49 67.84 28.95 -17.54
C GLU A 49 66.34 29.09 -17.88
N PRO A 50 65.61 27.98 -18.09
CA PRO A 50 64.19 28.04 -18.40
C PRO A 50 63.40 28.66 -17.24
N GLU A 51 62.50 29.60 -17.54
CA GLU A 51 61.63 30.24 -16.55
C GLU A 51 60.87 29.18 -15.72
N LYS A 52 61.03 29.27 -14.40
CA LYS A 52 60.50 28.32 -13.41
C LYS A 52 59.00 28.50 -13.12
N ASP A 53 58.21 28.99 -14.07
CA ASP A 53 56.82 29.40 -13.83
C ASP A 53 55.75 28.37 -14.24
N ILE A 54 56.16 27.24 -14.83
CA ILE A 54 55.22 26.19 -15.29
C ILE A 54 54.77 25.26 -14.14
N LEU A 55 55.54 25.15 -13.06
CA LEU A 55 55.24 24.22 -11.95
C LEU A 55 54.23 24.77 -10.94
N SER A 56 54.12 26.09 -10.78
CA SER A 56 53.17 26.72 -9.85
C SER A 56 51.74 26.66 -10.40
N GLN A 57 51.53 27.05 -11.66
CA GLN A 57 50.23 26.95 -12.34
C GLN A 57 49.71 25.51 -12.42
N LYS A 58 50.58 24.52 -12.69
CA LYS A 58 50.15 23.12 -12.79
C LYS A 58 49.69 22.56 -11.43
N LYS A 59 50.36 22.93 -10.33
CA LYS A 59 49.90 22.59 -8.97
C LYS A 59 48.58 23.28 -8.65
N GLU A 60 48.43 24.56 -8.95
CA GLU A 60 47.22 25.33 -8.66
C GLU A 60 45.99 24.81 -9.44
N ILE A 61 46.16 24.43 -10.72
CA ILE A 61 45.13 23.77 -11.52
C ILE A 61 44.75 22.39 -10.95
N ASP A 62 45.72 21.64 -10.41
CA ASP A 62 45.46 20.32 -9.81
C ASP A 62 44.76 20.44 -8.44
N TYR A 63 45.08 21.46 -7.65
CA TYR A 63 44.33 21.80 -6.42
C TYR A 63 42.88 22.18 -6.73
N LEU A 64 42.62 23.01 -7.75
CA LEU A 64 41.26 23.36 -8.16
C LEU A 64 40.47 22.14 -8.65
N LYS A 65 41.10 21.21 -9.38
CA LYS A 65 40.47 19.94 -9.79
C LYS A 65 40.20 19.02 -8.60
N LYS A 66 41.12 18.92 -7.64
CA LYS A 66 40.99 18.11 -6.41
C LYS A 66 39.86 18.63 -5.51
N VAL A 67 39.76 19.94 -5.32
CA VAL A 67 38.68 20.57 -4.53
C VAL A 67 37.33 20.43 -5.23
N LYS A 68 37.25 20.60 -6.55
CA LYS A 68 36.00 20.39 -7.31
C LYS A 68 35.54 18.92 -7.28
N ARG A 69 36.46 17.95 -7.38
CA ARG A 69 36.15 16.52 -7.27
C ARG A 69 35.71 16.13 -5.85
N SER A 70 36.37 16.66 -4.82
CA SER A 70 35.99 16.42 -3.42
C SER A 70 34.59 16.98 -3.10
N LYS A 71 34.29 18.23 -3.50
CA LYS A 71 32.95 18.81 -3.31
C LYS A 71 31.86 18.07 -4.10
N ARG A 72 32.16 17.61 -5.32
CA ARG A 72 31.24 16.76 -6.10
C ARG A 72 31.02 15.39 -5.44
N LEU A 73 32.08 14.76 -4.93
CA LEU A 73 31.97 13.48 -4.23
C LEU A 73 31.15 13.63 -2.94
N THR A 74 31.41 14.66 -2.14
CA THR A 74 30.58 14.96 -0.96
C THR A 74 29.12 15.21 -1.35
N ALA A 75 28.86 15.97 -2.42
CA ALA A 75 27.51 16.21 -2.91
C ALA A 75 26.80 14.90 -3.36
N TRP A 76 27.52 14.00 -4.05
CA TRP A 76 27.00 12.68 -4.42
C TRP A 76 26.75 11.78 -3.21
N ILE A 77 27.65 11.77 -2.22
CA ILE A 77 27.46 11.03 -0.97
C ILE A 77 26.24 11.57 -0.23
N THR A 78 26.08 12.89 -0.13
CA THR A 78 24.89 13.48 0.51
C THR A 78 23.62 13.15 -0.27
N ALA A 79 23.64 13.21 -1.61
CA ALA A 79 22.49 12.86 -2.43
C ALA A 79 22.11 11.38 -2.29
N ALA A 80 23.12 10.49 -2.31
CA ALA A 80 22.91 9.05 -2.12
C ALA A 80 22.42 8.72 -0.71
N ALA A 81 22.96 9.40 0.33
CA ALA A 81 22.50 9.23 1.71
C ALA A 81 21.05 9.70 1.88
N THR A 82 20.70 10.87 1.34
CA THR A 82 19.31 11.37 1.38
C THR A 82 18.36 10.44 0.63
N LEU A 83 18.76 9.94 -0.54
CA LEU A 83 17.98 8.95 -1.28
C LEU A 83 17.80 7.66 -0.48
N LEU A 84 18.87 7.15 0.12
CA LEU A 84 18.84 5.94 0.94
C LEU A 84 17.93 6.11 2.16
N ILE A 85 18.01 7.23 2.86
CA ILE A 85 17.10 7.55 3.98
C ILE A 85 15.65 7.61 3.49
N GLY A 86 15.39 8.25 2.36
CA GLY A 86 14.07 8.27 1.74
C GLY A 86 13.53 6.87 1.45
N LEU A 87 14.36 6.01 0.86
CA LEU A 87 14.01 4.61 0.59
C LEU A 87 13.77 3.81 1.88
N ILE A 88 14.54 4.04 2.93
CA ILE A 88 14.34 3.40 4.24
C ILE A 88 13.01 3.85 4.85
N VAL A 89 12.69 5.14 4.83
CA VAL A 89 11.43 5.66 5.39
C VAL A 89 10.22 5.11 4.63
N VAL A 90 10.28 5.10 3.30
CA VAL A 90 9.23 4.50 2.46
C VAL A 90 9.14 3.00 2.71
N GLY A 91 10.28 2.31 2.81
CA GLY A 91 10.35 0.89 3.12
C GLY A 91 9.71 0.56 4.47
N LEU A 92 10.02 1.31 5.53
CA LEU A 92 9.40 1.11 6.84
C LEU A 92 7.88 1.34 6.80
N ARG A 93 7.42 2.35 6.06
CA ARG A 93 5.98 2.58 5.88
C ARG A 93 5.29 1.41 5.17
N VAL A 94 5.86 0.94 4.07
CA VAL A 94 5.24 -0.12 3.24
C VAL A 94 5.35 -1.50 3.87
N PHE A 95 6.53 -1.88 4.38
CA PHE A 95 6.81 -3.25 4.82
C PHE A 95 6.59 -3.49 6.31
N VAL A 96 6.57 -2.44 7.15
CA VAL A 96 6.43 -2.59 8.61
C VAL A 96 5.13 -1.98 9.12
N HIS A 97 4.77 -0.77 8.70
CA HIS A 97 3.51 -0.16 9.14
C HIS A 97 2.30 -0.79 8.45
N GLY A 98 2.48 -1.18 7.19
CA GLY A 98 1.44 -1.79 6.37
C GLY A 98 0.27 -0.85 6.09
N THR A 99 -0.77 -1.42 5.48
CA THR A 99 -2.05 -0.77 5.19
C THR A 99 -3.17 -1.51 5.91
N ALA A 100 -4.20 -0.79 6.35
CA ALA A 100 -5.36 -1.41 6.97
C ALA A 100 -6.04 -2.37 5.99
N ALA A 101 -6.25 -3.60 6.43
CA ALA A 101 -6.88 -4.67 5.68
C ALA A 101 -8.34 -4.84 6.12
N ASN A 102 -9.18 -5.28 5.19
CA ASN A 102 -10.58 -5.52 5.45
C ASN A 102 -10.78 -6.94 5.98
N PHE A 103 -11.25 -7.08 7.23
CA PHE A 103 -11.51 -8.37 7.86
C PHE A 103 -12.54 -9.21 7.09
N ASN A 104 -13.45 -8.60 6.34
CA ASN A 104 -14.44 -9.32 5.54
C ASN A 104 -13.81 -10.27 4.52
N ALA A 105 -12.59 -9.99 4.08
CA ALA A 105 -11.88 -10.79 3.08
C ALA A 105 -11.04 -11.92 3.70
N HIS A 106 -11.09 -12.13 5.02
CA HIS A 106 -10.20 -13.04 5.72
C HIS A 106 -10.95 -13.98 6.68
N ALA A 107 -10.42 -15.19 6.85
CA ALA A 107 -10.96 -16.14 7.82
C ALA A 107 -10.42 -15.76 9.20
N VAL A 108 -11.21 -14.99 9.94
CA VAL A 108 -10.89 -14.52 11.29
C VAL A 108 -11.82 -15.17 12.30
N ASN A 109 -11.23 -15.63 13.39
CA ASN A 109 -11.92 -16.17 14.55
C ASN A 109 -11.66 -15.24 15.75
N VAL A 110 -12.74 -14.90 16.46
CA VAL A 110 -12.71 -14.12 17.70
C VAL A 110 -13.38 -14.94 18.79
N GLN A 111 -12.72 -15.03 19.94
CA GLN A 111 -13.25 -15.63 21.15
C GLN A 111 -13.02 -14.68 22.31
N VAL A 112 -13.99 -14.59 23.22
CA VAL A 112 -13.87 -13.76 24.42
C VAL A 112 -14.07 -14.64 25.64
N GLU A 113 -13.12 -14.58 26.57
CA GLU A 113 -13.19 -15.26 27.87
C GLU A 113 -12.99 -14.21 28.98
N GLY A 114 -14.08 -13.86 29.68
CA GLY A 114 -14.04 -12.80 30.68
C GLY A 114 -13.72 -11.44 30.06
N ASP A 115 -12.58 -10.86 30.43
CA ASP A 115 -12.05 -9.60 29.92
C ASP A 115 -10.98 -9.81 28.83
N VAL A 116 -10.70 -11.06 28.42
CA VAL A 116 -9.66 -11.38 27.45
C VAL A 116 -10.28 -11.68 26.08
N VAL A 117 -9.84 -10.93 25.07
CA VAL A 117 -10.17 -11.12 23.66
C VAL A 117 -9.04 -11.88 22.98
N TYR A 118 -9.35 -13.04 22.41
CA TYR A 118 -8.47 -13.83 21.56
C TYR A 118 -8.89 -13.63 20.11
N VAL A 119 -7.95 -13.24 19.25
CA VAL A 119 -8.18 -13.12 17.82
C VAL A 119 -7.15 -13.94 17.07
N SER A 120 -7.60 -14.72 16.10
CA SER A 120 -6.71 -15.48 15.23
C SER A 120 -7.27 -15.54 13.82
N GLY A 121 -6.40 -15.76 12.84
CA GLY A 121 -6.87 -15.85 11.46
C GLY A 121 -5.77 -16.08 10.45
N ASN A 122 -6.21 -16.25 9.20
CA ASN A 122 -5.36 -16.39 8.04
C ASN A 122 -5.77 -15.39 6.95
N LEU A 123 -4.78 -14.74 6.34
CA LEU A 123 -4.96 -13.95 5.14
C LEU A 123 -5.30 -14.87 3.97
N VAL A 124 -6.22 -14.42 3.12
CA VAL A 124 -6.59 -15.13 1.88
C VAL A 124 -5.54 -14.90 0.79
N SER A 125 -4.92 -13.71 0.76
CA SER A 125 -3.88 -13.38 -0.22
C SER A 125 -2.55 -14.02 0.17
N SER A 126 -1.95 -14.77 -0.75
CA SER A 126 -0.61 -15.35 -0.59
C SER A 126 0.54 -14.35 -0.82
N GLY A 127 0.24 -13.16 -1.38
CA GLY A 127 1.22 -12.11 -1.63
C GLY A 127 1.47 -11.18 -0.44
N GLU A 128 0.66 -11.30 0.62
CA GLU A 128 0.69 -10.42 1.78
C GLU A 128 0.99 -11.20 3.06
N GLY A 129 1.56 -10.50 4.04
CA GLY A 129 1.74 -10.96 5.40
C GLY A 129 1.17 -9.94 6.40
N VAL A 130 0.90 -10.40 7.61
CA VAL A 130 0.42 -9.58 8.71
C VAL A 130 1.57 -8.67 9.18
N ALA A 131 1.38 -7.37 9.06
CA ALA A 131 2.32 -6.36 9.53
C ALA A 131 2.14 -6.09 11.03
N ARG A 132 0.89 -5.97 11.47
CA ARG A 132 0.50 -5.86 12.88
C ARG A 132 -1.02 -6.00 13.06
N VAL A 133 -1.42 -6.26 14.30
CA VAL A 133 -2.81 -6.12 14.76
C VAL A 133 -2.83 -5.07 15.87
N THR A 134 -3.80 -4.17 15.85
CA THR A 134 -3.97 -3.16 16.88
C THR A 134 -5.37 -3.23 17.46
N PHE A 135 -5.48 -2.87 18.74
CA PHE A 135 -6.72 -2.88 19.50
C PHE A 135 -7.00 -1.47 20.02
N ALA A 136 -8.24 -1.03 19.90
CA ALA A 136 -8.75 0.18 20.52
C ALA A 136 -10.01 -0.16 21.31
N GLU A 137 -10.08 0.27 22.57
CA GLU A 137 -11.24 0.01 23.41
C GLU A 137 -11.96 1.32 23.76
N LYS A 138 -13.29 1.30 23.62
CA LYS A 138 -14.16 2.38 24.06
C LYS A 138 -15.50 1.82 24.53
N ASP A 139 -15.94 2.22 25.72
CA ASP A 139 -17.27 1.91 26.28
C ASP A 139 -17.61 0.39 26.37
N GLY A 140 -16.58 -0.46 26.49
CA GLY A 140 -16.69 -1.93 26.53
C GLY A 140 -16.69 -2.58 25.14
N VAL A 141 -16.47 -1.82 24.07
CA VAL A 141 -16.31 -2.32 22.70
C VAL A 141 -14.82 -2.33 22.35
N VAL A 142 -14.32 -3.46 21.85
CA VAL A 142 -12.93 -3.64 21.40
C VAL A 142 -12.91 -3.64 19.87
N ASP A 143 -12.38 -2.59 19.26
CA ASP A 143 -12.14 -2.50 17.83
C ASP A 143 -10.76 -3.08 17.47
N ILE A 144 -10.75 -4.02 16.53
CA ILE A 144 -9.55 -4.69 16.03
C ILE A 144 -9.24 -4.17 14.63
N GLN A 145 -7.99 -3.78 14.41
CA GLN A 145 -7.49 -3.38 13.10
C GLN A 145 -6.31 -4.25 12.70
N LEU A 146 -6.39 -4.83 11.51
CA LEU A 146 -5.38 -5.69 10.91
C LEU A 146 -4.67 -4.86 9.85
N PHE A 147 -3.35 -4.85 9.91
CA PHE A 147 -2.52 -4.22 8.89
C PHE A 147 -1.76 -5.29 8.14
N THR A 148 -1.84 -5.27 6.81
CA THR A 148 -1.07 -6.16 5.94
C THR A 148 0.02 -5.40 5.20
N ALA A 149 1.06 -6.12 4.81
CA ALA A 149 2.16 -5.63 4.01
C ALA A 149 2.60 -6.74 3.03
N PRO A 150 3.35 -6.43 1.96
CA PRO A 150 3.92 -7.47 1.11
C PRO A 150 4.67 -8.53 1.92
N ILE A 151 4.58 -9.79 1.47
CA ILE A 151 5.21 -10.91 2.18
C ILE A 151 6.74 -10.73 2.20
N MET A 152 7.32 -10.92 3.39
CA MET A 152 8.74 -10.78 3.71
C MET A 152 9.17 -11.91 4.67
N PRO A 153 10.47 -12.22 4.81
CA PRO A 153 10.93 -13.31 5.68
C PRO A 153 10.50 -13.21 7.15
N PHE A 154 10.17 -12.00 7.62
CA PHE A 154 9.80 -11.69 9.00
C PHE A 154 8.30 -11.54 9.27
N ASN A 155 7.44 -11.56 8.25
CA ASN A 155 5.97 -11.60 8.43
C ASN A 155 5.39 -12.92 7.91
N ARG A 156 4.14 -13.21 8.27
CA ARG A 156 3.42 -14.45 7.93
C ARG A 156 1.99 -14.13 7.55
N GLY A 157 1.35 -15.01 6.80
CA GLY A 157 -0.07 -14.89 6.43
C GLY A 157 -1.03 -15.25 7.57
N SER A 158 -0.55 -15.76 8.71
CA SER A 158 -1.37 -16.09 9.87
C SER A 158 -1.03 -15.20 11.06
N PHE A 159 -2.00 -15.00 11.94
CA PHE A 159 -1.83 -14.26 13.19
C PHE A 159 -2.64 -14.88 14.33
N SER A 160 -2.17 -14.66 15.56
CA SER A 160 -2.86 -14.98 16.79
C SER A 160 -2.43 -13.98 17.84
N GLU A 161 -3.37 -13.18 18.31
CA GLU A 161 -3.14 -12.05 19.20
C GLU A 161 -4.15 -12.09 20.35
N THR A 162 -3.77 -11.46 21.46
CA THR A 162 -4.59 -11.41 22.66
C THR A 162 -4.63 -9.99 23.19
N TYR A 163 -5.81 -9.57 23.65
CA TYR A 163 -6.03 -8.26 24.25
C TYR A 163 -6.81 -8.40 25.55
N THR A 164 -6.28 -7.85 26.63
CA THR A 164 -7.00 -7.74 27.91
C THR A 164 -7.71 -6.39 27.96
N ALA A 165 -9.03 -6.42 28.01
CA ALA A 165 -9.86 -5.23 28.10
C ALA A 165 -9.69 -4.50 29.44
N LYS A 166 -9.81 -3.18 29.41
CA LYS A 166 -9.80 -2.31 30.59
C LYS A 166 -11.14 -2.34 31.31
N SER A 167 -12.23 -2.55 30.57
CA SER A 167 -13.55 -2.83 31.10
C SER A 167 -13.62 -4.25 31.66
N ASN A 168 -14.25 -4.42 32.83
CA ASN A 168 -14.49 -5.75 33.42
C ASN A 168 -15.47 -6.61 32.60
N ALA A 169 -16.09 -6.06 31.56
CA ALA A 169 -16.96 -6.78 30.64
C ALA A 169 -16.79 -6.25 29.21
N VAL A 170 -16.36 -7.12 28.31
CA VAL A 170 -16.38 -6.88 26.87
C VAL A 170 -17.82 -7.06 26.40
N LYS A 171 -18.39 -6.03 25.77
CA LYS A 171 -19.76 -6.05 25.21
C LYS A 171 -19.78 -6.51 23.76
N ALA A 172 -18.79 -6.06 22.99
CA ALA A 172 -18.66 -6.41 21.58
C ALA A 172 -17.19 -6.31 21.14
N VAL A 173 -16.86 -7.07 20.09
CA VAL A 173 -15.61 -6.98 19.37
C VAL A 173 -15.92 -6.66 17.91
N THR A 174 -15.30 -5.61 17.38
CA THR A 174 -15.57 -5.08 16.03
C THR A 174 -14.30 -5.00 15.19
N SER A 175 -14.47 -4.83 13.89
CA SER A 175 -13.44 -4.35 12.98
C SER A 175 -14.10 -3.40 11.98
N GLY A 176 -14.00 -2.10 12.23
CA GLY A 176 -14.78 -1.11 11.48
C GLY A 176 -16.28 -1.34 11.70
N ASP A 177 -17.05 -1.49 10.62
CA ASP A 177 -18.50 -1.70 10.72
C ASP A 177 -18.89 -3.18 10.98
N LEU A 178 -17.93 -4.10 10.93
CA LEU A 178 -18.19 -5.52 11.12
C LEU A 178 -18.14 -5.87 12.62
N VAL A 179 -19.23 -6.44 13.12
CA VAL A 179 -19.26 -7.05 14.46
C VAL A 179 -18.80 -8.51 14.34
N LEU A 180 -17.77 -8.88 15.10
CA LEU A 180 -17.15 -10.22 15.10
C LEU A 180 -17.59 -11.06 16.30
N TRP A 181 -17.92 -10.40 17.40
CA TRP A 181 -18.43 -11.03 18.62
C TRP A 181 -19.30 -10.01 19.37
N GLU A 182 -20.40 -10.45 19.97
CA GLU A 182 -21.30 -9.59 20.74
C GLU A 182 -22.01 -10.40 21.84
N ASN A 183 -22.04 -9.88 23.07
CA ASN A 183 -22.82 -10.42 24.19
C ASN A 183 -22.68 -11.95 24.44
N GLY A 184 -21.48 -12.51 24.28
CA GLY A 184 -21.25 -13.94 24.47
C GLY A 184 -21.26 -14.75 23.18
N GLU A 185 -21.75 -14.17 22.08
CA GLU A 185 -21.97 -14.88 20.82
C GLU A 185 -20.90 -14.53 19.78
N THR A 186 -20.39 -15.55 19.09
CA THR A 186 -19.46 -15.34 17.98
C THR A 186 -20.27 -15.07 16.72
N ILE A 187 -20.02 -13.94 16.06
CA ILE A 187 -20.81 -13.53 14.91
C ILE A 187 -20.17 -14.09 13.63
N SER A 188 -20.94 -14.89 12.89
CA SER A 188 -20.50 -15.42 11.58
C SER A 188 -20.31 -14.29 10.56
N ASN A 189 -19.48 -14.53 9.54
CA ASN A 189 -19.24 -13.55 8.47
C ASN A 189 -20.55 -13.10 7.80
N ILE A 190 -21.49 -14.02 7.61
CA ILE A 190 -22.78 -13.74 6.97
C ILE A 190 -23.65 -12.86 7.87
N ALA A 191 -23.79 -13.21 9.15
CA ALA A 191 -24.58 -12.44 10.10
C ALA A 191 -24.02 -11.03 10.31
N GLY A 192 -22.71 -10.91 10.54
CA GLY A 192 -22.06 -9.63 10.75
C GLY A 192 -22.17 -8.71 9.53
N ARG A 193 -21.99 -9.27 8.32
CA ARG A 193 -22.14 -8.50 7.07
C ARG A 193 -23.58 -8.13 6.76
N LEU A 194 -24.55 -9.00 7.06
CA LEU A 194 -25.97 -8.68 6.94
C LEU A 194 -26.35 -7.54 7.90
N TYR A 195 -25.90 -7.62 9.15
CA TYR A 195 -26.14 -6.60 10.16
C TYR A 195 -25.52 -5.24 9.75
N ALA A 196 -24.32 -5.24 9.18
CA ALA A 196 -23.68 -4.04 8.66
C ALA A 196 -24.36 -3.51 7.37
N ALA A 197 -24.97 -4.38 6.57
CA ALA A 197 -25.61 -4.04 5.29
C ALA A 197 -27.11 -3.72 5.38
N LYS A 198 -27.67 -3.59 6.59
CA LYS A 198 -29.09 -3.27 6.79
C LYS A 198 -29.52 -2.07 5.97
N ASN A 199 -30.69 -2.17 5.36
CA ASN A 199 -31.25 -1.13 4.51
C ASN A 199 -32.61 -0.68 5.04
N PRO A 200 -32.81 0.60 5.39
CA PRO A 200 -34.12 1.08 5.85
C PRO A 200 -35.19 1.07 4.75
N TYR A 201 -34.82 1.07 3.47
CA TYR A 201 -35.77 1.26 2.37
C TYR A 201 -35.43 0.43 1.12
N ILE A 202 -36.33 -0.49 0.74
CA ILE A 202 -36.17 -1.38 -0.42
C ILE A 202 -35.96 -0.63 -1.75
N GLY A 203 -36.36 0.63 -1.90
CA GLY A 203 -36.09 1.37 -3.14
C GLY A 203 -34.61 1.67 -3.40
N ASP A 204 -33.72 1.47 -2.43
CA ASP A 204 -32.26 1.56 -2.60
C ASP A 204 -31.69 0.24 -3.17
N MET A 205 -31.80 0.08 -4.49
CA MET A 205 -31.31 -1.14 -5.17
C MET A 205 -29.80 -1.38 -5.00
N PRO A 206 -28.91 -0.37 -5.03
CA PRO A 206 -27.51 -0.56 -4.66
C PRO A 206 -27.31 -1.20 -3.28
N ALA A 207 -28.01 -0.72 -2.24
CA ALA A 207 -27.93 -1.30 -0.90
C ALA A 207 -28.48 -2.74 -0.86
N ASN A 208 -29.61 -2.99 -1.51
CA ASN A 208 -30.19 -4.33 -1.65
C ASN A 208 -29.21 -5.32 -2.29
N GLN A 209 -28.48 -4.89 -3.32
CA GLN A 209 -27.53 -5.77 -4.00
C GLN A 209 -26.39 -6.21 -3.07
N ILE A 210 -25.99 -5.38 -2.10
CA ILE A 210 -25.02 -5.80 -1.06
C ILE A 210 -25.59 -6.96 -0.24
N ILE A 211 -26.85 -6.86 0.21
CA ILE A 211 -27.53 -7.92 0.98
C ILE A 211 -27.58 -9.23 0.17
N ALA A 212 -28.02 -9.17 -1.09
CA ALA A 212 -28.09 -10.33 -1.97
C ALA A 212 -26.71 -10.98 -2.20
N ASN A 213 -25.65 -10.17 -2.33
CA ASN A 213 -24.28 -10.65 -2.46
C ASN A 213 -23.79 -11.32 -1.16
N VAL A 214 -24.10 -10.76 0.01
CA VAL A 214 -23.70 -11.32 1.31
C VAL A 214 -24.29 -12.71 1.52
N ILE A 215 -25.55 -12.93 1.14
CA ILE A 215 -26.22 -14.23 1.33
C ILE A 215 -25.95 -15.22 0.20
N GLY A 216 -25.29 -14.78 -0.88
CA GLY A 216 -24.80 -15.62 -1.98
C GLY A 216 -25.85 -15.97 -3.02
N ILE A 217 -26.80 -15.06 -3.34
CA ILE A 217 -27.83 -15.33 -4.36
C ILE A 217 -27.20 -15.64 -5.72
N GLY A 218 -26.31 -14.77 -6.20
CA GLY A 218 -25.68 -14.95 -7.52
C GLY A 218 -24.79 -16.18 -7.62
N GLU A 219 -24.06 -16.50 -6.55
CA GLU A 219 -23.22 -17.72 -6.49
C GLU A 219 -24.05 -19.01 -6.55
N ARG A 220 -25.29 -18.97 -6.03
CA ARG A 220 -26.15 -20.14 -5.89
C ARG A 220 -27.09 -20.35 -7.06
N TYR A 221 -27.64 -19.28 -7.61
CA TYR A 221 -28.70 -19.32 -8.62
C TYR A 221 -28.31 -18.73 -9.97
N GLY A 222 -27.07 -18.24 -10.12
CA GLY A 222 -26.59 -17.65 -11.37
C GLY A 222 -27.03 -16.20 -11.55
N THR A 223 -27.18 -15.76 -12.80
CA THR A 223 -27.58 -14.38 -13.11
C THR A 223 -29.07 -14.21 -12.84
N TYR A 224 -29.45 -13.04 -12.32
CA TYR A 224 -30.85 -12.72 -12.04
C TYR A 224 -31.12 -11.22 -12.24
N LYS A 225 -32.39 -10.89 -12.38
CA LYS A 225 -32.92 -9.53 -12.46
C LYS A 225 -33.75 -9.22 -11.22
N ASN A 226 -33.93 -7.93 -10.95
CA ASN A 226 -34.68 -7.44 -9.81
C ASN A 226 -35.86 -6.59 -10.31
N GLU A 227 -37.05 -6.81 -9.74
CA GLU A 227 -38.18 -5.88 -9.82
C GLU A 227 -38.61 -5.50 -8.42
N LEU A 228 -38.93 -4.22 -8.20
CA LEU A 228 -39.34 -3.70 -6.90
C LEU A 228 -40.78 -3.20 -6.98
N GLN A 229 -41.58 -3.56 -5.97
CA GLN A 229 -42.87 -2.94 -5.70
C GLN A 229 -42.70 -1.95 -4.54
N THR A 230 -42.85 -0.66 -4.84
CA THR A 230 -42.70 0.44 -3.86
C THR A 230 -43.86 1.44 -3.90
N SER A 231 -44.93 1.16 -4.65
CA SER A 231 -46.07 2.07 -4.75
C SER A 231 -46.96 2.05 -3.51
N GLU A 232 -47.14 0.87 -2.90
CA GLU A 232 -47.98 0.64 -1.73
C GLU A 232 -47.47 -0.56 -0.92
N GLU A 233 -47.88 -0.64 0.34
CA GLU A 233 -47.58 -1.77 1.20
C GLU A 233 -48.48 -2.98 0.88
N PRO A 234 -47.95 -4.23 1.00
CA PRO A 234 -46.57 -4.54 1.39
C PRO A 234 -45.58 -4.29 0.26
N TYR A 235 -44.45 -3.65 0.58
CA TYR A 235 -43.38 -3.50 -0.40
C TYR A 235 -42.74 -4.84 -0.73
N GLY A 236 -42.29 -4.99 -1.97
CA GLY A 236 -41.88 -6.27 -2.51
C GLY A 236 -40.59 -6.23 -3.30
N TRP A 237 -39.83 -7.32 -3.22
CA TRP A 237 -38.65 -7.55 -4.04
C TRP A 237 -38.80 -8.87 -4.80
N VAL A 238 -38.93 -8.77 -6.12
CA VAL A 238 -38.96 -9.92 -7.02
C VAL A 238 -37.56 -10.19 -7.55
N ILE A 239 -37.07 -11.41 -7.33
CA ILE A 239 -35.85 -11.96 -7.91
C ILE A 239 -36.23 -12.87 -9.06
N ILE A 240 -35.78 -12.52 -10.26
CA ILE A 240 -36.09 -13.25 -11.50
C ILE A 240 -34.83 -13.96 -11.96
N LEU A 241 -34.80 -15.29 -11.84
CA LEU A 241 -33.66 -16.09 -12.26
C LEU A 241 -33.63 -16.19 -13.79
N ASP A 242 -32.45 -15.95 -14.39
CA ASP A 242 -32.28 -16.14 -15.84
C ASP A 242 -32.17 -17.63 -16.19
N ASP A 243 -31.56 -18.43 -15.32
CA ASP A 243 -31.40 -19.88 -15.51
C ASP A 243 -32.60 -20.65 -14.94
N PRO A 244 -33.10 -21.67 -15.66
CA PRO A 244 -34.19 -22.51 -15.18
C PRO A 244 -33.74 -23.39 -14.01
N VAL A 245 -34.68 -23.66 -13.09
CA VAL A 245 -34.49 -24.60 -11.99
C VAL A 245 -34.90 -25.99 -12.45
N ASP A 246 -33.96 -26.95 -12.40
CA ASP A 246 -34.29 -28.35 -12.65
C ASP A 246 -35.40 -28.83 -11.69
N PRO A 247 -36.54 -29.37 -12.18
CA PRO A 247 -37.64 -29.79 -11.32
C PRO A 247 -37.24 -30.86 -10.28
N SER A 248 -36.18 -31.65 -10.53
CA SER A 248 -35.63 -32.59 -9.53
C SER A 248 -34.96 -31.90 -8.33
N HIS A 249 -34.52 -30.66 -8.49
CA HIS A 249 -33.88 -29.85 -7.45
C HIS A 249 -34.82 -28.79 -6.85
N GLU A 250 -36.03 -28.62 -7.39
CA GLU A 250 -36.91 -27.50 -7.03
C GLU A 250 -37.25 -27.45 -5.55
N THR A 251 -37.55 -28.58 -4.90
CA THR A 251 -37.88 -28.60 -3.47
C THR A 251 -36.72 -28.07 -2.62
N LYS A 252 -35.50 -28.51 -2.91
CA LYS A 252 -34.29 -28.07 -2.21
C LYS A 252 -33.98 -26.60 -2.48
N ASN A 253 -34.21 -26.14 -3.71
CA ASN A 253 -34.04 -24.73 -4.06
C ASN A 253 -35.08 -23.85 -3.35
N ARG A 254 -36.36 -24.25 -3.30
CA ARG A 254 -37.40 -23.52 -2.57
C ARG A 254 -37.09 -23.40 -1.07
N GLN A 255 -36.55 -24.45 -0.44
CA GLN A 255 -36.09 -24.36 0.96
C GLN A 255 -35.01 -23.29 1.16
N ARG A 256 -34.02 -23.25 0.25
CA ARG A 256 -32.95 -22.25 0.29
C ARG A 256 -33.45 -20.84 -0.03
N MET A 257 -34.32 -20.71 -1.03
CA MET A 257 -35.00 -19.47 -1.40
C MET A 257 -35.81 -18.89 -0.24
N CYS A 258 -36.49 -19.76 0.51
CA CYS A 258 -37.21 -19.38 1.73
C CYS A 258 -36.27 -18.85 2.81
N SER A 259 -35.15 -19.55 3.03
CA SER A 259 -34.10 -19.15 3.98
C SER A 259 -33.49 -17.80 3.60
N ASP A 260 -33.15 -17.61 2.32
CA ASP A 260 -32.61 -16.38 1.78
C ASP A 260 -33.62 -15.22 1.89
N ALA A 261 -34.90 -15.48 1.60
CA ALA A 261 -35.97 -14.50 1.75
C ALA A 261 -36.15 -14.04 3.21
N CYS A 262 -36.07 -14.94 4.19
CA CYS A 262 -36.13 -14.57 5.60
C CYS A 262 -35.01 -13.60 5.98
N LEU A 263 -33.77 -13.87 5.53
CA LEU A 263 -32.63 -12.99 5.77
C LEU A 263 -32.79 -11.63 5.08
N MET A 264 -33.30 -11.61 3.85
CA MET A 264 -33.55 -10.36 3.11
C MET A 264 -34.63 -9.52 3.79
N ILE A 265 -35.75 -10.14 4.20
CA ILE A 265 -36.84 -9.45 4.89
C ILE A 265 -36.36 -8.90 6.23
N ALA A 266 -35.56 -9.65 7.00
CA ALA A 266 -34.98 -9.14 8.24
C ALA A 266 -34.05 -7.95 8.00
N ALA A 267 -33.21 -8.00 6.97
CA ALA A 267 -32.18 -6.99 6.71
C ALA A 267 -32.71 -5.70 6.05
N VAL A 268 -33.87 -5.75 5.38
CA VAL A 268 -34.49 -4.58 4.74
C VAL A 268 -35.74 -4.17 5.51
N ASP A 269 -35.69 -3.03 6.22
CA ASP A 269 -36.66 -2.65 7.26
C ASP A 269 -38.10 -2.65 6.75
N ASN A 270 -38.37 -1.97 5.63
CA ASN A 270 -39.72 -1.86 5.07
C ASN A 270 -40.12 -2.99 4.08
N LEU A 271 -39.28 -4.02 3.88
CA LEU A 271 -39.58 -5.09 2.93
C LEU A 271 -40.62 -6.07 3.48
N GLY A 272 -41.81 -6.11 2.88
CA GLY A 272 -42.88 -7.00 3.31
C GLY A 272 -42.92 -8.35 2.59
N THR A 273 -42.33 -8.45 1.39
CA THR A 273 -42.36 -9.68 0.58
C THR A 273 -41.10 -9.89 -0.26
N VAL A 274 -40.71 -11.14 -0.45
CA VAL A 274 -39.72 -11.56 -1.45
C VAL A 274 -40.35 -12.60 -2.34
N THR A 275 -40.28 -12.40 -3.65
CA THR A 275 -40.82 -13.32 -4.65
C THR A 275 -39.70 -13.85 -5.55
N TRP A 276 -39.62 -15.16 -5.69
CA TRP A 276 -38.75 -15.82 -6.66
C TRP A 276 -39.54 -16.15 -7.90
N ARG A 277 -39.04 -15.73 -9.07
CA ARG A 277 -39.63 -16.05 -10.38
C ARG A 277 -38.61 -16.79 -11.22
N TYR A 278 -38.97 -17.98 -11.69
CA TYR A 278 -38.07 -18.86 -12.45
C TYR A 278 -38.85 -19.86 -13.30
N GLU A 279 -38.23 -20.46 -14.31
CA GLU A 279 -38.81 -21.59 -15.06
C GLU A 279 -38.37 -22.94 -14.48
N ASN A 280 -39.23 -23.96 -14.52
CA ASN A 280 -38.90 -25.32 -14.05
C ASN A 280 -39.23 -26.44 -15.06
N GLY A 281 -39.27 -26.11 -16.35
CA GLY A 281 -39.67 -27.03 -17.42
C GLY A 281 -41.19 -27.29 -17.52
N SER A 282 -41.97 -27.03 -16.45
CA SER A 282 -43.44 -27.03 -16.47
C SER A 282 -44.03 -25.64 -16.75
N GLY A 283 -43.18 -24.64 -16.96
CA GLY A 283 -43.53 -23.25 -17.18
C GLY A 283 -42.98 -22.32 -16.11
N LEU A 284 -43.46 -21.08 -16.12
CA LEU A 284 -43.09 -20.04 -15.17
C LEU A 284 -43.65 -20.36 -13.78
N GLN A 285 -42.78 -20.28 -12.78
CA GLN A 285 -43.09 -20.43 -11.37
C GLN A 285 -42.94 -19.10 -10.64
N GLU A 286 -43.80 -18.87 -9.66
CA GLU A 286 -43.63 -17.83 -8.66
C GLU A 286 -43.67 -18.45 -7.25
N TYR A 287 -42.76 -18.01 -6.39
CA TYR A 287 -42.66 -18.44 -5.01
C TYR A 287 -42.42 -17.25 -4.09
N THR A 288 -43.43 -16.87 -3.33
CA THR A 288 -43.39 -15.69 -2.46
C THR A 288 -43.28 -16.10 -1.00
N ILE A 289 -42.44 -15.38 -0.27
CA ILE A 289 -42.36 -15.40 1.19
C ILE A 289 -42.76 -14.01 1.68
N THR A 290 -43.73 -13.97 2.58
CA THR A 290 -44.19 -12.76 3.26
C THR A 290 -43.45 -12.55 4.58
N GLU A 291 -43.44 -11.32 5.08
CA GLU A 291 -42.91 -10.99 6.41
C GLU A 291 -43.55 -11.82 7.52
N LYS A 292 -44.86 -12.08 7.39
CA LYS A 292 -45.59 -12.94 8.33
C LYS A 292 -45.08 -14.37 8.31
N GLU A 293 -44.95 -14.98 7.14
CA GLU A 293 -44.41 -16.35 7.02
C GLU A 293 -42.95 -16.42 7.50
N ALA A 294 -42.13 -15.41 7.17
CA ALA A 294 -40.76 -15.33 7.66
C ALA A 294 -40.69 -15.25 9.19
N SER A 295 -41.60 -14.50 9.82
CA SER A 295 -41.71 -14.42 11.28
C SER A 295 -42.17 -15.74 11.91
N GLU A 296 -43.11 -16.44 11.27
CA GLU A 296 -43.54 -17.78 11.69
C GLU A 296 -42.40 -18.80 11.63
N ILE A 297 -41.57 -18.75 10.58
CA ILE A 297 -40.38 -19.60 10.42
C ILE A 297 -39.34 -19.28 11.50
N ALA A 298 -39.09 -17.98 11.75
CA ALA A 298 -38.10 -17.54 12.71
C ALA A 298 -38.56 -17.71 14.18
N GLY A 299 -39.85 -17.96 14.41
CA GLY A 299 -40.44 -18.10 15.75
C GLY A 299 -40.57 -16.78 16.53
N ALA A 300 -40.30 -15.63 15.89
CA ALA A 300 -40.43 -14.29 16.43
C ALA A 300 -40.60 -13.29 15.27
N ASP A 301 -40.89 -12.03 15.58
CA ASP A 301 -40.92 -10.96 14.57
C ASP A 301 -39.58 -10.92 13.80
N ILE A 302 -39.64 -11.17 12.49
CA ILE A 302 -38.48 -11.28 11.62
C ILE A 302 -37.63 -9.99 11.62
N LYS A 303 -38.24 -8.82 11.81
CA LYS A 303 -37.53 -7.52 11.83
C LYS A 303 -36.74 -7.33 13.11
N SER A 304 -37.17 -7.94 14.21
CA SER A 304 -36.50 -7.81 15.52
C SER A 304 -35.08 -8.37 15.52
N PHE A 305 -34.78 -9.38 14.69
CA PHE A 305 -33.45 -9.98 14.56
C PHE A 305 -32.41 -8.98 14.03
N ALA A 306 -32.83 -7.95 13.29
CA ALA A 306 -31.95 -6.89 12.79
C ALA A 306 -31.56 -5.86 13.87
N GLY A 307 -32.08 -5.98 15.09
CA GLY A 307 -31.78 -5.08 16.21
C GLY A 307 -30.33 -5.16 16.70
N SER A 308 -29.69 -6.33 16.62
CA SER A 308 -28.30 -6.55 17.02
C SER A 308 -27.58 -7.56 16.11
N ALA A 309 -26.25 -7.61 16.19
CA ALA A 309 -25.48 -8.59 15.41
C ALA A 309 -25.75 -10.02 15.89
N SER A 310 -25.91 -10.21 17.20
CA SER A 310 -26.30 -11.49 17.81
C SER A 310 -27.70 -11.92 17.37
N GLY A 311 -28.64 -10.97 17.22
CA GLY A 311 -29.95 -11.24 16.66
C GLY A 311 -29.84 -11.78 15.23
N MET A 312 -29.06 -11.11 14.37
CA MET A 312 -28.84 -11.57 13.01
C MET A 312 -28.15 -12.95 12.96
N GLN A 313 -27.23 -13.22 13.89
CA GLN A 313 -26.58 -14.54 14.03
C GLN A 313 -27.59 -15.63 14.37
N ASN A 314 -28.47 -15.39 15.35
CA ASN A 314 -29.54 -16.32 15.70
C ASN A 314 -30.46 -16.62 14.51
N LEU A 315 -30.84 -15.59 13.73
CA LEU A 315 -31.65 -15.79 12.54
C LEU A 315 -30.94 -16.68 11.51
N VAL A 316 -29.64 -16.44 11.28
CA VAL A 316 -28.83 -17.27 10.38
C VAL A 316 -28.84 -18.73 10.83
N GLU A 317 -28.71 -19.01 12.13
CA GLU A 317 -28.75 -20.39 12.67
C GLU A 317 -30.13 -21.05 12.56
N ILE A 318 -31.20 -20.28 12.64
CA ILE A 318 -32.56 -20.81 12.49
C ILE A 318 -32.83 -21.24 11.05
N VAL A 319 -32.36 -20.46 10.07
CA VAL A 319 -32.72 -20.65 8.66
C VAL A 319 -31.63 -21.31 7.81
N ARG A 320 -30.44 -21.61 8.34
CA ARG A 320 -29.34 -22.21 7.57
C ARG A 320 -28.76 -23.49 8.17
#